data_AF-A0A850M1B7-F1
#
_entry.id   AF-A0A850M1B7-F1
#
_cell.length_a   1.000
_cell.length_b   1.000
_cell.length_c   1.000
_cell.angle_alpha   90.00
_cell.angle_beta   90.00
_cell.angle_gamma   90.00
#
_symmetry.space_group_name_H-M   'P 1'
#
loop_
_entity.id
_entity.type
_entity.pdbx_description
1 polymer ?
#
loop_
_entity_poly.entity_id
_entity_poly.type
_entity_poly.pdbx_seq_one_letter_code
_entity_poly.pdbx_strand_id
1 'polypeptide(L)'
;MNHGKLKTKIDEMSLKGKIYVSKIILAAIATLGCFILTLTQIEHSQAWGVGFGWSLVVIHFLVVWKVVKIDLNEIGGKGKILTEGFGTYVFIWLLLWTTVHTIWWISVYGIPIFYP
;
A
#
# COMPACT_ATOMS: atom_id res chain seq x y z
N MET A 1 23.78 -16.37 -0.18
CA MET A 1 24.08 -15.36 0.87
C MET A 1 22.79 -14.64 1.26
N ASN A 2 22.65 -14.21 2.52
CA ASN A 2 21.74 -13.16 3.03
C ASN A 2 20.43 -13.45 3.78
N HIS A 3 19.98 -14.67 4.07
CA HIS A 3 18.81 -14.81 4.96
C HIS A 3 19.10 -14.41 6.43
N GLY A 4 20.31 -14.68 6.94
CA GLY A 4 20.69 -14.34 8.33
C GLY A 4 20.95 -12.84 8.57
N LYS A 5 21.58 -12.15 7.60
CA LYS A 5 21.89 -10.71 7.69
C LYS A 5 20.65 -9.81 7.54
N LEU A 6 19.65 -10.27 6.80
CA LEU A 6 18.40 -9.51 6.65
C LEU A 6 17.58 -9.55 7.94
N LYS A 7 17.55 -10.72 8.62
CA LYS A 7 16.80 -10.90 9.87
C LYS A 7 17.35 -10.02 11.00
N THR A 8 18.67 -10.00 11.19
CA THR A 8 19.31 -9.13 12.21
C THR A 8 19.07 -7.65 11.94
N LYS A 9 19.09 -7.23 10.66
CA LYS A 9 18.85 -5.82 10.28
C LYS A 9 17.38 -5.40 10.44
N ILE A 10 16.43 -6.33 10.30
CA ILE A 10 15.00 -6.08 10.56
C ILE A 10 14.73 -5.97 12.05
N ASP A 11 15.40 -6.78 12.88
CA ASP A 11 15.26 -6.70 14.34
C ASP A 11 15.86 -5.39 14.89
N GLU A 12 16.95 -4.88 14.30
CA GLU A 12 17.55 -3.56 14.61
C GLU A 12 16.75 -2.35 14.10
N MET A 13 15.79 -2.52 13.18
CA MET A 13 14.99 -1.39 12.70
C MET A 13 14.10 -0.86 13.81
N SER A 14 14.12 0.47 13.96
CA SER A 14 13.16 1.17 14.82
C SER A 14 11.73 0.84 14.42
N LEU A 15 10.84 0.85 15.40
CA LEU A 15 9.40 0.60 15.23
C LEU A 15 8.78 1.47 14.12
N LYS A 16 9.23 2.73 14.01
CA LYS A 16 8.84 3.65 12.93
C LYS A 16 9.25 3.13 11.55
N GLY A 17 10.48 2.62 11.43
CA GLY A 17 10.96 1.99 10.20
C GLY A 17 10.13 0.76 9.81
N LYS A 18 9.75 -0.08 10.78
CA LYS A 18 8.88 -1.24 10.55
C LYS A 18 7.49 -0.82 10.04
N ILE A 19 6.88 0.22 10.65
CA ILE A 19 5.60 0.76 10.20
C ILE A 19 5.71 1.34 8.79
N TYR A 20 6.78 2.08 8.52
CA TYR A 20 7.04 2.65 7.20
C TYR A 20 7.14 1.56 6.11
N VAL A 21 7.96 0.53 6.33
CA VAL A 21 8.10 -0.61 5.39
C VAL A 21 6.78 -1.36 5.22
N SER A 22 6.03 -1.57 6.30
CA SER A 22 4.72 -2.23 6.22
C SER A 22 3.75 -1.48 5.30
N LYS A 23 3.81 -0.14 5.26
CA LYS A 23 2.99 0.69 4.37
C LYS A 23 3.44 0.62 2.91
N ILE A 24 4.74 0.46 2.64
CA ILE A 24 5.21 0.19 1.28
C ILE A 24 4.66 -1.14 0.76
N ILE A 25 4.72 -2.19 1.58
CA ILE A 25 4.13 -3.49 1.23
C ILE A 25 2.62 -3.36 1.04
N LEU A 26 1.95 -2.59 1.89
CA LEU A 26 0.52 -2.32 1.77
C LEU A 26 0.18 -1.62 0.44
N ALA A 27 1.01 -0.69 -0.03
CA ALA A 27 0.82 -0.02 -1.32
C ALA A 27 0.92 -0.99 -2.50
N ALA A 28 1.83 -1.96 -2.43
CA ALA A 28 1.94 -3.01 -3.43
C ALA A 28 0.70 -3.92 -3.43
N ILE A 29 0.21 -4.34 -2.25
CA ILE A 29 -1.02 -5.14 -2.12
C ILE A 29 -2.23 -4.35 -2.63
N ALA A 30 -2.35 -3.07 -2.29
CA ALA A 30 -3.41 -2.20 -2.77
C ALA A 30 -3.39 -2.12 -4.30
N THR A 31 -2.22 -1.95 -4.90
CA THR A 31 -2.05 -1.94 -6.36
C THR A 31 -2.51 -3.24 -7.00
N LEU A 32 -2.10 -4.39 -6.46
CA LEU A 32 -2.51 -5.70 -6.98
C LEU A 32 -4.02 -5.90 -6.89
N GLY A 33 -4.65 -5.52 -5.77
CA GLY A 33 -6.11 -5.59 -5.65
C GLY A 33 -6.83 -4.66 -6.62
N CYS A 34 -6.34 -3.44 -6.82
CA CYS A 34 -6.90 -2.52 -7.82
C CYS A 34 -6.76 -3.09 -9.26
N PHE A 35 -5.62 -3.70 -9.56
CA PHE A 35 -5.40 -4.35 -10.86
C PHE A 35 -6.34 -5.54 -11.07
N ILE A 36 -6.52 -6.41 -10.06
CA ILE A 36 -7.46 -7.53 -10.13
C ILE A 36 -8.89 -7.02 -10.38
N LEU A 37 -9.32 -5.97 -9.68
CA LEU A 37 -10.64 -5.34 -9.91
C LEU A 37 -10.77 -4.74 -11.32
N THR A 38 -9.67 -4.30 -11.92
CA THR A 38 -9.66 -3.83 -13.31
C THR A 38 -9.92 -5.00 -14.27
N LEU A 39 -9.36 -6.17 -13.98
CA LEU A 39 -9.53 -7.38 -14.80
C LEU A 39 -10.94 -7.97 -14.73
N THR A 40 -11.70 -7.75 -13.66
CA THR A 40 -13.06 -8.26 -13.51
C THR A 40 -14.11 -7.49 -14.32
N GLN A 41 -13.72 -6.38 -14.98
CA GLN A 41 -14.58 -5.56 -15.84
C GLN A 41 -15.92 -5.11 -15.20
N ILE A 42 -15.94 -4.97 -13.87
CA ILE A 42 -17.10 -4.44 -13.15
C ILE A 42 -17.28 -2.96 -13.50
N GLU A 43 -18.52 -2.49 -13.63
CA GLU A 43 -18.82 -1.07 -13.78
C GLU A 43 -18.12 -0.24 -12.68
N HIS A 44 -17.43 0.81 -13.11
CA HIS A 44 -16.64 1.69 -12.25
C HIS A 44 -15.52 0.99 -11.45
N SER A 45 -14.88 -0.05 -12.00
CA SER A 45 -13.75 -0.77 -11.38
C SER A 45 -12.66 0.14 -10.78
N GLN A 46 -12.42 1.32 -11.37
CA GLN A 46 -11.50 2.32 -10.81
C GLN A 46 -11.96 2.89 -9.47
N ALA A 47 -13.25 3.23 -9.33
CA ALA A 47 -13.81 3.73 -8.07
C ALA A 47 -13.75 2.66 -6.98
N TRP A 48 -14.01 1.40 -7.33
CA TRP A 48 -13.83 0.26 -6.43
C TRP A 48 -12.36 0.07 -6.03
N GLY A 49 -11.41 0.29 -6.94
CA GLY A 49 -9.97 0.29 -6.64
C GLY A 49 -9.58 1.37 -5.62
N VAL A 50 -10.10 2.60 -5.78
CA VAL A 50 -9.89 3.67 -4.79
C VAL A 50 -10.44 3.25 -3.42
N GLY A 51 -11.69 2.77 -3.38
CA GLY A 51 -12.31 2.30 -2.13
C GLY A 51 -11.51 1.16 -1.47
N PHE A 52 -11.01 0.22 -2.27
CA PHE A 52 -10.18 -0.89 -1.79
C PHE A 52 -8.88 -0.40 -1.15
N GLY A 53 -8.13 0.50 -1.80
CA GLY A 53 -6.90 1.05 -1.22
C GLY A 53 -7.15 1.77 0.10
N TRP A 54 -8.20 2.59 0.19
CA TRP A 54 -8.57 3.24 1.45
C TRP A 54 -8.95 2.26 2.56
N SER A 55 -9.71 1.21 2.23
CA SER A 55 -10.08 0.19 3.21
C SER A 55 -8.86 -0.54 3.78
N LEU A 56 -7.81 -0.77 2.97
CA LEU A 56 -6.57 -1.37 3.44
C LEU A 56 -5.83 -0.50 4.47
N VAL A 57 -5.86 0.83 4.33
CA VAL A 57 -5.29 1.73 5.34
C VAL A 57 -6.00 1.58 6.68
N VAL A 58 -7.33 1.50 6.66
CA VAL A 58 -8.15 1.30 7.87
C VAL A 58 -7.85 -0.05 8.51
N ILE A 59 -7.79 -1.12 7.71
CA ILE A 59 -7.45 -2.47 8.18
C ILE A 59 -6.04 -2.48 8.78
N HIS A 60 -5.06 -1.87 8.11
CA HIS A 60 -3.69 -1.78 8.61
C HIS A 60 -3.63 -1.08 9.98
N PHE A 61 -4.33 0.04 10.13
CA PHE A 61 -4.42 0.74 11.41
C PHE A 61 -5.02 -0.15 12.51
N LEU A 62 -6.12 -0.86 12.20
CA LEU A 62 -6.75 -1.77 13.16
C LEU A 62 -5.82 -2.92 13.56
N VAL A 63 -5.10 -3.51 12.60
CA VAL A 63 -4.13 -4.58 12.86
C VAL A 63 -2.99 -4.07 13.75
N VAL A 64 -2.39 -2.93 13.40
CA VAL A 64 -1.28 -2.36 14.17
C VAL A 64 -1.72 -1.98 15.58
N TRP A 65 -2.90 -1.40 15.73
CA TRP A 65 -3.40 -0.99 17.03
C TRP A 65 -3.85 -2.18 17.89
N LYS A 66 -4.67 -3.09 17.35
CA LYS A 66 -5.32 -4.14 18.13
C LYS A 66 -4.49 -5.42 18.25
N VAL A 67 -3.76 -5.79 17.20
CA VAL A 67 -3.05 -7.08 17.13
C VAL A 67 -1.61 -6.93 17.59
N VAL A 68 -0.89 -5.92 17.10
CA VAL A 68 0.55 -5.76 17.37
C VAL A 68 0.82 -5.15 18.76
N LYS A 69 -0.22 -4.62 19.44
CA LYS A 69 -0.15 -4.05 20.80
C LYS A 69 1.06 -3.12 21.01
N ILE A 70 1.30 -2.25 20.03
CA ILE A 70 2.44 -1.35 20.07
C ILE A 70 2.30 -0.33 21.22
N ASP A 71 3.40 -0.07 21.93
CA ASP A 71 3.45 1.01 22.91
C ASP A 71 3.27 2.37 22.22
N LEU A 72 2.13 3.00 22.50
CA LEU A 72 1.76 4.29 21.92
C LEU A 72 2.73 5.41 22.32
N ASN A 73 3.45 5.25 23.43
CA ASN A 73 4.45 6.23 23.89
C ASN A 73 5.68 6.26 22.96
N GLU A 74 6.05 5.13 22.35
CA GLU A 74 7.21 5.05 21.46
C GLU A 74 6.93 5.71 20.10
N ILE A 75 5.68 5.70 19.66
CA ILE A 75 5.25 6.26 18.37
C ILE A 75 4.77 7.71 18.48
N GLY A 76 4.39 8.17 19.68
CA GLY A 76 3.79 9.48 19.89
C GLY A 76 2.28 9.50 19.64
N GLY A 77 1.59 8.40 19.95
CA GLY A 77 0.13 8.31 19.97
C GLY A 77 -0.51 7.62 18.77
N LYS A 78 -1.83 7.40 18.87
CA LYS A 78 -2.63 6.64 17.89
C LYS A 78 -2.66 7.30 16.50
N GLY A 79 -2.77 8.63 16.46
CA GLY A 79 -2.82 9.38 15.19
C GLY A 79 -1.53 9.21 14.38
N LYS A 80 -0.40 9.05 15.07
CA LYS A 80 0.91 8.91 14.43
C LYS A 80 1.09 7.56 13.75
N ILE A 81 0.40 6.50 14.21
CA ILE A 81 0.32 5.22 13.47
C ILE A 81 -0.31 5.43 12.08
N LEU A 82 -1.37 6.24 12.01
CA LEU A 82 -2.04 6.54 10.75
C LEU A 82 -1.19 7.44 9.85
N THR A 83 -0.59 8.49 10.38
CA THR A 83 0.12 9.50 9.57
C THR A 83 1.54 9.10 9.18
N GLU A 84 2.25 8.31 9.99
CA GLU A 84 3.63 7.90 9.74
C GLU A 84 3.72 7.09 8.44
N GLY A 85 4.39 7.61 7.41
CA GLY A 85 4.50 6.93 6.10
C GLY A 85 3.19 6.88 5.29
N PHE A 86 2.16 7.62 5.68
CA PHE A 86 0.88 7.69 4.94
C PHE A 86 1.04 8.34 3.57
N GLY A 87 1.73 9.49 3.51
CA GLY A 87 2.00 10.16 2.23
C GLY A 87 2.77 9.25 1.27
N THR A 88 3.78 8.54 1.78
CA THR A 88 4.53 7.53 1.00
C THR A 88 3.62 6.42 0.49
N TYR A 89 2.75 5.87 1.35
CA TYR A 89 1.77 4.86 0.94
C TYR A 89 0.93 5.34 -0.23
N VAL A 90 0.29 6.52 -0.10
CA VAL A 90 -0.59 7.07 -1.14
C VAL A 90 0.20 7.33 -2.42
N PHE A 91 1.39 7.92 -2.32
CA PHE A 91 2.25 8.21 -3.46
C PHE A 91 2.66 6.94 -4.21
N ILE A 92 3.19 5.93 -3.50
CA ILE A 92 3.61 4.66 -4.12
C ILE A 92 2.41 3.91 -4.69
N TRP A 93 1.29 3.86 -3.97
CA TRP A 93 0.09 3.19 -4.44
C TRP A 93 -0.43 3.81 -5.74
N LEU A 94 -0.60 5.13 -5.79
CA LEU A 94 -1.06 5.81 -7.01
C LEU A 94 -0.05 5.67 -8.15
N LEU A 95 1.24 5.81 -7.87
CA LEU A 95 2.30 5.68 -8.87
C LEU A 95 2.34 4.26 -9.47
N LEU A 96 2.32 3.22 -8.63
CA LEU A 96 2.31 1.84 -9.10
C LEU A 96 1.01 1.50 -9.82
N TRP A 97 -0.14 1.93 -9.29
CA TRP A 97 -1.43 1.63 -9.88
C TRP A 97 -1.58 2.29 -11.26
N THR A 98 -1.26 3.58 -11.39
CA THR A 98 -1.27 4.26 -12.69
C THR A 98 -0.28 3.63 -13.67
N THR A 99 0.93 3.27 -13.22
CA THR A 99 1.93 2.61 -14.07
C THR A 99 1.44 1.27 -14.60
N VAL A 100 0.98 0.37 -13.70
CA VAL A 100 0.50 -0.96 -14.08
C VAL A 100 -0.71 -0.85 -15.01
N HIS A 101 -1.65 0.04 -14.70
CA HIS A 101 -2.85 0.24 -15.51
C HIS A 101 -2.51 0.80 -16.89
N THR A 102 -1.57 1.75 -16.97
CA THR A 102 -1.10 2.33 -18.25
C THR A 102 -0.41 1.27 -19.11
N ILE A 103 0.50 0.48 -18.53
CA ILE A 103 1.20 -0.60 -19.23
C ILE A 103 0.20 -1.64 -19.75
N TRP A 104 -0.74 -2.06 -18.91
CA TRP A 104 -1.76 -3.03 -19.31
C TRP A 104 -2.63 -2.51 -20.45
N TRP A 105 -3.06 -1.24 -20.38
CA TRP A 105 -3.87 -0.66 -21.44
C TRP A 105 -3.12 -0.56 -22.77
N ILE A 106 -1.87 -0.08 -22.74
CA ILE A 106 -1.02 -0.03 -23.93
C ILE A 106 -0.84 -1.43 -24.53
N SER A 107 -0.65 -2.45 -23.67
CA SER A 107 -0.48 -3.84 -24.10
C SER A 107 -1.74 -4.41 -24.78
N VAL A 108 -2.93 -4.10 -24.26
CA VAL A 108 -4.19 -4.66 -24.77
C VAL A 108 -4.69 -3.92 -26.01
N TYR A 109 -4.47 -2.60 -26.11
CA TYR A 109 -5.12 -1.77 -27.13
C TYR A 109 -4.17 -0.93 -27.99
N GLY A 110 -2.86 -0.98 -27.76
CA GLY A 110 -1.83 -0.51 -28.69
C GLY A 110 -1.52 1.00 -28.75
N ILE A 111 -2.22 1.88 -28.02
CA ILE A 111 -2.02 3.35 -28.03
C ILE A 111 -2.30 3.97 -26.64
N PRO A 112 -1.59 5.04 -26.19
CA PRO A 112 -1.81 5.69 -24.90
C PRO A 112 -3.12 6.49 -24.89
N ILE A 113 -3.91 6.28 -23.83
CA ILE A 113 -5.22 6.88 -23.66
C ILE A 113 -5.13 8.17 -22.85
N PHE A 114 -5.51 9.28 -23.48
CA PHE A 114 -6.52 10.15 -22.87
C PHE A 114 -7.87 9.68 -23.38
N TYR A 115 -8.74 9.20 -22.48
CA TYR A 115 -10.16 9.01 -22.74
C TYR A 115 -10.82 10.08 -21.86
N PRO A 116 -11.69 10.93 -22.43
CA PRO A 116 -12.42 11.95 -21.68
C PRO A 116 -13.34 11.34 -20.62
#